data_AF-A0A433D476-F1
#
_entry.id   AF-A0A433D476-F1
#
_cell.length_a   1.000
_cell.length_b   1.000
_cell.length_c   1.000
_cell.angle_alpha   90.00
_cell.angle_beta   90.00
_cell.angle_gamma   90.00
#
_symmetry.space_group_name_H-M   'P 1'
#
loop_
_entity.id
_entity.type
_entity.pdbx_description
1 polymer ?
#
loop_
_entity_poly.entity_id
_entity_poly.type
_entity_poly.pdbx_seq_one_letter_code
_entity_poly.pdbx_strand_id
1 'polypeptide(L)'
;MPKVKEEIPMKEAVPLEPEDLQQGKLYLLKINSVKLALFEGWNDDMCCFNLLREDAVPMRWSEARYLPGDFSAFDAFDSTGNPSIEMWRKSLRYPVPQNWFGMFEEARRKQRVWANGGDDDALPVVGSEHDVPYTIPPLPPTPPPTTPPQVSQVPQAPQDPQRKNSKWFGSSRRRKTKN
;
A
#
# COMPACT_ATOMS: atom_id res chain seq x y z
N MET A 1 -14.62 -25.52 45.36
CA MET A 1 -15.36 -24.40 44.75
C MET A 1 -14.74 -24.09 43.40
N PRO A 2 -15.42 -24.31 42.27
CA PRO A 2 -14.89 -23.93 40.97
C PRO A 2 -14.97 -22.40 40.81
N LYS A 3 -13.88 -21.78 40.36
CA LYS A 3 -13.83 -20.34 40.05
C LYS A 3 -14.74 -20.08 38.85
N VAL A 4 -15.77 -19.25 39.07
CA VAL A 4 -16.60 -18.68 38.01
C VAL A 4 -15.67 -17.85 37.13
N LYS A 5 -15.49 -18.26 35.88
CA LYS A 5 -14.89 -17.42 34.85
C LYS A 5 -15.88 -16.30 34.59
N GLU A 6 -15.56 -15.08 35.00
CA GLU A 6 -16.24 -13.89 34.52
C GLU A 6 -16.02 -13.82 33.01
N GLU A 7 -17.02 -14.27 32.26
CA GLU A 7 -17.13 -13.96 30.84
C GLU A 7 -17.45 -12.47 30.76
N ILE A 8 -16.40 -11.66 30.54
CA ILE A 8 -16.54 -10.25 30.20
C ILE A 8 -17.53 -10.19 29.02
N PRO A 9 -18.66 -9.48 29.13
CA PRO A 9 -19.63 -9.42 28.06
C PRO A 9 -18.93 -8.85 26.83
N MET A 10 -18.76 -9.69 25.81
CA MET A 10 -18.24 -9.29 24.52
C MET A 10 -19.20 -8.23 23.99
N LYS A 11 -18.78 -6.97 24.10
CA LYS A 11 -19.50 -5.82 23.57
C LYS A 11 -19.80 -6.15 22.12
N GLU A 12 -21.07 -6.31 21.81
CA GLU A 12 -21.53 -6.52 20.44
C GLU A 12 -20.89 -5.42 19.58
N ALA A 13 -20.33 -5.79 18.44
CA ALA A 13 -19.53 -4.87 17.64
C ALA A 13 -20.46 -3.84 16.99
N VAL A 14 -20.67 -2.75 17.71
CA VAL A 14 -21.40 -1.59 17.21
C VAL A 14 -20.44 -0.86 16.27
N PRO A 15 -20.85 -0.58 15.02
CA PRO A 15 -20.07 0.27 14.14
C PRO A 15 -19.90 1.65 14.77
N LEU A 16 -18.69 2.19 14.65
CA LEU A 16 -18.39 3.54 15.09
C LEU A 16 -18.98 4.55 14.10
N GLU A 17 -19.52 5.63 14.64
CA GLU A 17 -19.91 6.77 13.82
C GLU A 17 -18.65 7.46 13.26
N PRO A 18 -18.71 8.06 12.06
CA PRO A 18 -17.58 8.75 11.44
C PRO A 18 -16.96 9.84 12.33
N GLU A 19 -17.77 10.51 13.15
CA GLU A 19 -17.36 11.57 14.06
C GLU A 19 -16.53 11.06 15.25
N ASP A 20 -16.68 9.78 15.60
CA ASP A 20 -15.92 9.13 16.69
C ASP A 20 -14.56 8.59 16.23
N LEU A 21 -14.23 8.74 14.93
CA LEU A 21 -12.96 8.29 14.38
C LEU A 21 -11.81 9.21 14.81
N GLN A 22 -10.73 8.59 15.28
CA GLN A 22 -9.55 9.26 15.79
C GLN A 22 -8.41 9.15 14.80
N GLN A 23 -7.84 10.30 14.44
CA GLN A 23 -6.72 10.37 13.51
C GLN A 23 -5.51 9.55 14.02
N GLY A 24 -4.86 8.82 13.12
CA GLY A 24 -3.77 7.90 13.44
C GLY A 24 -4.20 6.59 14.10
N LYS A 25 -5.51 6.34 14.25
CA LYS A 25 -6.04 5.07 14.78
C LYS A 25 -6.38 4.09 13.65
N LEU A 26 -6.29 2.80 13.99
CA LEU A 26 -6.54 1.69 13.07
C LEU A 26 -7.96 1.15 13.24
N TYR A 27 -8.61 0.88 12.12
CA TYR A 27 -9.99 0.41 12.05
C TYR A 27 -10.13 -0.77 11.09
N LEU A 28 -11.10 -1.63 11.38
CA LEU A 28 -11.66 -2.56 10.42
C LEU A 28 -12.77 -1.84 9.67
N LEU A 29 -12.55 -1.55 8.39
CA LEU A 29 -13.55 -0.95 7.52
C LEU A 29 -14.29 -2.03 6.76
N LYS A 30 -15.62 -2.04 6.89
CA LYS A 30 -16.50 -2.83 6.06
C LYS A 30 -17.11 -1.93 4.99
N ILE A 31 -16.72 -2.20 3.74
CA ILE A 31 -17.30 -1.59 2.54
C ILE A 31 -17.89 -2.75 1.72
N ASN A 32 -17.22 -3.17 0.65
CA ASN A 32 -17.52 -4.41 -0.09
C ASN A 32 -16.88 -5.65 0.57
N SER A 33 -15.77 -5.43 1.25
CA SER A 33 -15.00 -6.42 2.01
C SER A 33 -14.49 -5.76 3.30
N VAL A 34 -14.10 -6.57 4.27
CA VAL A 34 -13.42 -6.07 5.47
C VAL A 34 -11.96 -5.77 5.14
N LYS A 35 -11.52 -4.54 5.41
CA LYS A 35 -10.15 -4.07 5.19
C LYS A 35 -9.60 -3.45 6.47
N LEU A 36 -8.29 -3.57 6.69
CA LEU A 36 -7.59 -2.80 7.72
C LEU A 36 -7.26 -1.42 7.16
N ALA A 37 -7.57 -0.37 7.91
CA ALA A 37 -7.33 0.99 7.51
C ALA A 37 -6.81 1.84 8.66
N LEU A 38 -5.92 2.76 8.36
CA LEU A 38 -5.49 3.85 9.23
C LEU A 38 -6.31 5.09 8.89
N PHE A 39 -6.96 5.71 9.86
CA PHE A 39 -7.71 6.94 9.65
C PHE A 39 -6.79 8.15 9.69
N GLU A 40 -6.82 8.95 8.63
CA GLU A 40 -5.95 10.12 8.48
C GLU A 40 -6.64 11.44 8.81
N GLY A 41 -7.96 11.43 8.94
CA GLY A 41 -8.76 12.61 9.27
C GLY A 41 -9.80 12.92 8.19
N TRP A 42 -10.30 14.16 8.24
CA TRP A 42 -11.33 14.67 7.34
C TRP A 42 -10.73 15.60 6.30
N ASN A 43 -11.22 15.52 5.06
CA ASN A 43 -10.87 16.47 4.00
C ASN A 43 -12.06 16.63 3.05
N ASP A 44 -12.64 17.83 3.02
CA ASP A 44 -13.79 18.22 2.20
C ASP A 44 -14.98 17.26 2.39
N ASP A 45 -15.46 17.15 3.63
CA ASP A 45 -16.55 16.27 4.08
C ASP A 45 -16.36 14.75 3.86
N MET A 46 -15.18 14.33 3.38
CA MET A 46 -14.82 12.93 3.22
C MET A 46 -13.87 12.46 4.32
N CYS A 47 -14.06 11.22 4.75
CA CYS A 47 -13.14 10.51 5.62
C CYS A 47 -11.97 9.96 4.81
N CYS A 48 -10.73 10.35 5.18
CA CYS A 48 -9.50 9.91 4.53
C CYS A 48 -8.90 8.72 5.28
N PHE A 49 -8.55 7.68 4.52
CA PHE A 49 -7.97 6.46 5.07
C PHE A 49 -6.77 6.00 4.23
N ASN A 50 -5.81 5.40 4.92
CA ASN A 50 -4.77 4.60 4.32
C ASN A 50 -5.16 3.11 4.48
N LEU A 51 -5.48 2.43 3.39
CA LEU A 51 -5.96 1.04 3.40
C LEU A 51 -4.82 0.06 3.13
N LEU A 52 -4.76 -0.99 3.94
CA LEU A 52 -3.87 -2.11 3.70
C LEU A 52 -4.44 -3.00 2.59
N ARG A 53 -3.66 -3.18 1.53
CA ARG A 53 -3.93 -4.07 0.39
C ARG A 53 -3.22 -5.40 0.61
N GLU A 54 -3.97 -6.36 1.16
CA GLU A 54 -3.51 -7.71 1.49
C GLU A 54 -3.35 -8.63 0.27
N ASP A 55 -3.94 -8.25 -0.86
CA ASP A 55 -3.85 -8.94 -2.15
C ASP A 55 -2.53 -8.66 -2.89
N ALA A 56 -1.77 -7.63 -2.47
CA ALA A 56 -0.46 -7.31 -3.02
C ALA A 56 0.67 -8.07 -2.31
N VAL A 57 1.70 -8.45 -3.07
CA VAL A 57 2.94 -9.04 -2.54
C VAL A 57 4.14 -8.19 -2.99
N PRO A 58 4.84 -7.49 -2.08
CA PRO A 58 4.55 -7.34 -0.64
C PRO A 58 3.23 -6.57 -0.41
N MET A 59 2.65 -6.68 0.79
CA MET A 59 1.49 -5.87 1.19
C MET A 59 1.79 -4.38 1.04
N ARG A 60 0.80 -3.60 0.63
CA ARG A 60 0.96 -2.15 0.35
C ARG A 60 -0.14 -1.34 1.01
N TRP A 61 0.17 -0.10 1.32
CA TRP A 61 -0.82 0.89 1.73
C TRP A 61 -1.28 1.69 0.53
N SER A 62 -2.57 2.00 0.49
CA SER A 62 -3.15 2.85 -0.55
C SER A 62 -4.14 3.82 0.08
N GLU A 63 -4.05 5.08 -0.31
CA GLU A 63 -5.00 6.10 0.10
C GLU A 63 -6.39 5.83 -0.49
N ALA A 64 -7.43 6.07 0.30
CA ALA A 64 -8.80 6.17 -0.19
C ALA A 64 -9.61 7.17 0.65
N ARG A 65 -10.70 7.64 0.05
CA ARG A 65 -11.59 8.63 0.64
C ARG A 65 -13.01 8.12 0.49
N TYR A 66 -13.79 8.18 1.56
CA TYR A 66 -15.17 7.72 1.58
C TYR A 66 -16.07 8.77 2.20
N LEU A 67 -17.31 8.85 1.72
CA LEU A 67 -18.32 9.65 2.39
C LEU A 67 -18.79 8.93 3.68
N PRO A 68 -19.16 9.69 4.72
CA PRO A 68 -19.94 9.16 5.83
C PRO A 68 -21.15 8.37 5.32
N GLY A 69 -21.30 7.12 5.77
CA GLY A 69 -22.37 6.21 5.33
C GLY A 69 -21.99 5.21 4.23
N ASP A 70 -20.90 5.44 3.49
CA ASP A 70 -20.41 4.48 2.49
C ASP A 70 -19.61 3.32 3.11
N PHE A 71 -19.28 3.42 4.40
CA PHE A 71 -18.50 2.44 5.14
C PHE A 71 -19.07 2.23 6.54
N SER A 72 -18.77 1.07 7.13
CA SER A 72 -18.91 0.86 8.58
C SER A 72 -17.53 0.63 9.18
N ALA A 73 -17.17 1.43 10.19
CA ALA A 73 -15.89 1.30 10.89
C ALA A 73 -16.06 0.55 12.21
N PHE A 74 -15.08 -0.27 12.55
CA PHE A 74 -14.99 -0.96 13.84
C PHE A 74 -13.58 -0.85 14.37
N ASP A 75 -13.40 -0.87 15.69
CA ASP A 75 -12.07 -0.91 16.28
C ASP A 75 -11.28 -2.14 15.79
N ALA A 76 -10.06 -1.91 15.30
CA ALA A 76 -9.19 -3.01 14.88
C ALA A 76 -8.56 -3.75 16.07
N PHE A 77 -8.39 -3.06 17.19
CA PHE A 77 -7.78 -3.58 18.41
C PHE A 77 -8.71 -3.38 19.60
N ASP A 78 -8.70 -4.34 20.52
CA ASP A 78 -9.38 -4.21 21.80
C ASP A 78 -8.65 -3.21 22.71
N SER A 79 -9.22 -2.94 23.89
CA SER A 79 -8.62 -2.04 24.90
C SER A 79 -7.27 -2.52 25.43
N THR A 80 -6.92 -3.79 25.23
CA THR A 80 -5.65 -4.41 25.64
C THR A 80 -4.62 -4.37 24.50
N GLY A 81 -5.01 -3.93 23.30
CA GLY A 81 -4.17 -3.90 22.12
C GLY A 81 -4.11 -5.22 21.35
N ASN A 82 -4.99 -6.18 21.64
CA ASN A 82 -5.09 -7.41 20.85
C ASN A 82 -5.92 -7.17 19.59
N PRO A 83 -5.56 -7.79 18.44
CA PRO A 83 -6.40 -7.80 17.25
C PRO A 83 -7.81 -8.31 17.54
N SER A 84 -8.83 -7.58 17.10
CA SER A 84 -10.25 -7.90 17.34
C SER A 84 -10.77 -9.03 16.42
N ILE A 85 -10.08 -10.17 16.41
CA ILE A 85 -10.35 -11.32 15.53
C ILE A 85 -11.70 -11.97 15.83
N GLU A 86 -12.07 -12.09 17.10
CA GLU A 86 -13.36 -12.67 17.45
C GLU A 86 -14.52 -11.83 16.96
N MET A 87 -14.39 -10.50 17.07
CA MET A 87 -15.36 -9.56 16.53
C MET A 87 -15.46 -9.68 15.01
N TRP A 88 -14.33 -9.78 14.31
CA TRP A 88 -14.32 -10.01 12.86
C TRP A 88 -15.11 -11.27 12.50
N ARG A 89 -14.83 -12.40 13.17
CA ARG A 89 -15.51 -13.68 12.88
C ARG A 89 -17.00 -13.64 13.17
N LYS A 90 -17.38 -13.10 14.33
CA LYS A 90 -18.76 -13.18 14.85
C LYS A 90 -19.66 -12.09 14.25
N SER A 91 -19.17 -10.86 14.20
CA SER A 91 -19.99 -9.67 13.88
C SER A 91 -19.92 -9.29 12.42
N LEU A 92 -18.75 -9.37 11.77
CA LEU A 92 -18.63 -8.98 10.37
C LEU A 92 -19.12 -10.07 9.41
N ARG A 93 -19.17 -11.33 9.87
CA ARG A 93 -19.53 -12.53 9.08
C ARG A 93 -18.66 -12.72 7.82
N TYR A 94 -17.43 -12.21 7.87
CA TYR A 94 -16.41 -12.46 6.85
C TYR A 94 -15.38 -13.47 7.37
N PRO A 95 -14.84 -14.34 6.50
CA PRO A 95 -13.72 -15.19 6.88
C PRO A 95 -12.53 -14.32 7.26
N VAL A 96 -11.84 -14.70 8.34
CA VAL A 96 -10.58 -14.05 8.73
C VAL A 96 -9.49 -14.52 7.77
N PRO A 97 -8.73 -13.61 7.14
CA PRO A 97 -7.64 -13.98 6.24
C PRO A 97 -6.60 -14.86 6.94
N GLN A 98 -6.00 -15.81 6.22
CA GLN A 98 -4.99 -16.70 6.81
C GLN A 98 -3.75 -15.92 7.28
N ASN A 99 -3.40 -14.86 6.57
CA ASN A 99 -2.31 -13.93 6.87
C ASN A 99 -2.71 -12.80 7.85
N TRP A 100 -3.83 -12.92 8.59
CA TRP A 100 -4.31 -11.88 9.50
C TRP A 100 -3.21 -11.35 10.42
N PHE A 101 -2.38 -12.24 10.99
CA PHE A 101 -1.32 -11.84 11.90
C PHE A 101 -0.36 -10.84 11.26
N GLY A 102 0.11 -11.15 10.04
CA GLY A 102 0.98 -10.25 9.28
C GLY A 102 0.28 -8.93 8.94
N MET A 103 -1.02 -8.96 8.65
CA MET A 103 -1.79 -7.74 8.37
C MET A 103 -1.86 -6.81 9.60
N PHE A 104 -2.11 -7.37 10.80
CA PHE A 104 -2.19 -6.58 12.04
C PHE A 104 -0.83 -6.06 12.50
N GLU A 105 0.23 -6.85 12.34
CA GLU A 105 1.61 -6.41 12.59
C GLU A 105 2.01 -5.26 11.66
N GLU A 106 1.71 -5.40 10.37
CA GLU A 106 1.96 -4.37 9.36
C GLU A 106 1.14 -3.09 9.65
N ALA A 107 -0.11 -3.25 10.07
CA ALA A 107 -0.94 -2.12 10.54
C ALA A 107 -0.31 -1.39 11.73
N ARG A 108 0.19 -2.13 12.73
CA ARG A 108 0.90 -1.51 13.88
C ARG A 108 2.20 -0.85 13.48
N ARG A 109 2.94 -1.41 12.52
CA ARG A 109 4.11 -0.75 11.93
C ARG A 109 3.71 0.59 11.33
N LYS A 110 2.70 0.62 10.45
CA LYS A 110 2.21 1.85 9.82
C LYS A 110 1.73 2.89 10.83
N GLN A 111 0.98 2.47 11.84
CA GLN A 111 0.53 3.37 12.92
C GLN A 111 1.70 4.00 13.70
N ARG A 112 2.78 3.25 13.97
CA ARG A 112 3.98 3.80 14.62
C ARG A 112 4.71 4.80 13.72
N VAL A 113 4.82 4.50 12.43
CA VAL A 113 5.43 5.41 11.44
C VAL A 113 4.64 6.73 11.38
N TRP A 114 3.31 6.63 11.31
CA TRP A 114 2.41 7.79 11.35
C TRP A 114 2.60 8.63 12.62
N ALA A 115 2.61 7.99 13.79
CA ALA A 115 2.78 8.70 15.07
C ALA A 115 4.13 9.43 15.17
N ASN A 116 5.16 8.95 14.47
CA ASN A 116 6.48 9.57 14.42
C ASN A 116 6.60 10.66 13.34
N GLY A 117 5.52 10.96 12.60
CA GLY A 117 5.52 11.93 11.50
C GLY A 117 6.31 11.47 10.27
N GLY A 118 6.50 10.15 10.10
CA GLY A 118 7.22 9.60 8.96
C GLY A 118 6.32 9.47 7.74
N ASP A 119 6.69 10.11 6.63
CA ASP A 119 6.16 9.78 5.31
C ASP A 119 6.67 8.38 4.91
N ASP A 120 5.78 7.54 4.37
CA ASP A 120 6.04 6.12 4.02
C ASP A 120 7.13 5.95 2.95
N ASP A 121 7.54 7.04 2.28
CA ASP A 121 8.59 7.11 1.27
C ASP A 121 10.01 7.16 1.85
N ALA A 122 10.17 7.23 3.17
CA ALA A 122 11.47 7.04 3.81
C ALA A 122 11.87 5.55 3.74
N LEU A 123 12.62 5.19 2.69
CA LEU A 123 13.46 3.98 2.62
C LEU A 123 14.16 3.72 3.96
N PRO A 124 14.46 2.46 4.33
CA PRO A 124 15.16 2.18 5.57
C PRO A 124 16.49 2.94 5.57
N VAL A 125 16.60 3.94 6.46
CA VAL A 125 17.87 4.55 6.83
C VAL A 125 18.71 3.45 7.49
N VAL A 126 19.49 2.76 6.67
CA VAL A 126 20.76 2.21 7.12
C VAL A 126 21.63 3.42 7.44
N GLY A 127 21.89 3.65 8.74
CA GLY A 127 22.87 4.64 9.15
C GLY A 127 22.42 5.53 10.30
N SER A 128 22.44 4.99 11.52
CA SER A 128 22.78 5.82 12.68
C SER A 128 24.26 6.20 12.57
N GLU A 129 24.56 7.36 11.97
CA GLU A 129 25.89 7.99 11.96
C GLU A 129 25.76 9.31 12.71
N HIS A 130 25.97 9.29 14.03
CA HIS A 130 27.09 10.00 14.66
C HIS A 130 27.76 11.05 13.76
N ASP A 131 27.62 12.31 14.19
CA ASP A 131 28.44 13.48 13.89
C ASP A 131 29.88 13.12 13.42
N VAL A 132 30.16 13.35 12.14
CA VAL A 132 31.53 13.56 11.65
C VAL A 132 31.51 14.61 10.55
N PRO A 133 32.31 15.69 10.66
CA PRO A 133 32.41 16.68 9.61
C PRO A 133 33.16 16.07 8.42
N TYR A 134 32.46 15.81 7.33
CA TYR A 134 33.05 15.32 6.08
C TYR A 134 34.00 16.39 5.50
N THR A 135 35.30 16.11 5.57
CA THR A 135 36.29 16.72 4.69
C THR A 135 36.14 16.10 3.30
N ILE A 136 35.88 16.93 2.30
CA ILE A 136 35.74 16.53 0.89
C ILE A 136 37.10 16.00 0.39
N PRO A 137 37.23 14.73 -0.04
CA PRO A 137 38.43 14.28 -0.72
C PRO A 137 38.48 14.86 -2.16
N PRO A 138 39.65 15.24 -2.68
CA PRO A 138 39.75 15.82 -4.01
C PRO A 138 39.43 14.80 -5.10
N LEU A 139 38.65 15.23 -6.10
CA LEU A 139 38.30 14.46 -7.29
C LEU A 139 39.55 14.10 -8.11
N PRO A 140 39.63 12.90 -8.71
CA PRO A 140 40.70 12.56 -9.64
C PRO A 140 40.57 13.34 -10.96
N PRO A 141 41.68 13.68 -11.64
CA PRO A 141 41.64 14.46 -12.88
C PRO A 141 41.02 13.65 -14.03
N THR A 142 40.11 14.28 -14.76
CA THR A 142 39.51 13.76 -16.00
C THR A 142 40.56 13.59 -17.11
N PRO A 143 40.53 12.51 -17.91
CA PRO A 143 41.41 12.37 -19.07
C PRO A 143 41.07 13.42 -20.15
N PRO A 144 42.05 13.82 -20.98
CA PRO A 144 41.85 14.84 -22.00
C PRO A 144 40.95 14.35 -23.16
N PRO A 145 40.33 15.27 -23.92
CA PRO A 145 39.48 14.92 -25.05
C PRO A 145 40.29 14.31 -26.21
N THR A 146 39.95 13.10 -26.62
CA THR A 146 40.52 12.45 -27.80
C THR A 146 39.95 13.09 -29.07
N THR A 147 40.79 13.81 -29.81
CA THR A 147 40.51 14.29 -31.18
C THR A 147 40.26 13.11 -32.12
N PRO A 148 39.23 13.15 -32.99
CA PRO A 148 39.00 12.09 -33.96
C PRO A 148 39.97 12.20 -35.15
N PRO A 149 40.60 11.10 -35.63
CA PRO A 149 41.30 11.13 -36.90
C PRO A 149 40.32 11.01 -38.07
N GLN A 150 40.70 11.68 -39.15
CA GLN A 150 40.01 11.82 -40.43
C GLN A 150 39.65 10.52 -41.15
N VAL A 151 38.58 10.64 -41.91
CA VAL A 151 38.13 9.91 -43.10
C VAL A 151 39.24 9.18 -43.89
N SER A 152 39.03 7.89 -44.16
CA SER A 152 39.55 7.21 -45.37
C SER A 152 38.56 6.13 -45.84
N GLN A 153 37.83 6.51 -46.88
CA GLN A 153 37.38 5.75 -48.06
C GLN A 153 36.86 4.30 -47.96
N VAL A 154 35.67 4.18 -48.55
CA VAL A 154 34.87 3.00 -48.94
C VAL A 154 35.59 2.16 -50.00
N PRO A 155 35.41 0.81 -50.01
CA PRO A 155 34.75 0.19 -51.18
C PRO A 155 33.51 -0.63 -50.81
N GLN A 156 32.44 -0.44 -51.59
CA GLN A 156 31.16 -1.16 -51.55
C GLN A 156 31.28 -2.59 -52.09
N ALA A 157 30.50 -3.51 -51.53
CA ALA A 157 29.98 -4.72 -52.18
C ALA A 157 28.68 -5.16 -51.44
N PRO A 158 27.81 -6.01 -52.02
CA PRO A 158 26.53 -5.56 -52.56
C PRO A 158 25.34 -5.76 -51.61
N GLN A 159 24.31 -4.92 -51.82
CA GLN A 159 23.00 -5.01 -51.17
C GLN A 159 22.23 -6.24 -51.65
N ASP A 160 21.60 -6.95 -50.70
CA ASP A 160 20.46 -7.82 -50.98
C ASP A 160 19.23 -7.29 -50.21
N PRO A 161 18.10 -7.00 -50.87
CA PRO A 161 16.98 -6.29 -50.26
C PRO A 161 15.88 -7.27 -49.84
N GLN A 162 15.46 -7.28 -48.57
CA GLN A 162 14.07 -7.66 -48.25
C GLN A 162 13.62 -7.20 -46.86
N ARG A 163 13.29 -5.91 -46.74
CA ARG A 163 12.37 -5.43 -45.70
C ARG A 163 10.95 -5.56 -46.24
N LYS A 164 10.29 -6.71 -46.02
CA LYS A 164 8.87 -6.86 -46.33
C LYS A 164 8.04 -6.27 -45.20
N ASN A 165 7.39 -5.15 -45.55
CA ASN A 165 6.18 -4.63 -44.92
C ASN A 165 5.13 -5.74 -44.76
N SER A 166 4.50 -5.78 -43.60
CA SER A 166 3.14 -6.32 -43.46
C SER A 166 2.37 -5.47 -42.44
N LYS A 167 1.76 -4.39 -42.95
CA LYS A 167 0.49 -3.90 -42.40
C LYS A 167 -0.52 -5.03 -42.50
N TRP A 168 -1.13 -5.43 -41.41
CA TRP A 168 -2.43 -6.11 -41.44
C TRP A 168 -3.44 -5.27 -40.67
N PHE A 169 -4.26 -4.56 -41.44
CA PHE A 169 -5.56 -4.07 -41.02
C PHE A 169 -6.45 -5.29 -40.73
N GLY A 170 -7.16 -5.27 -39.61
CA GLY A 170 -8.17 -6.25 -39.26
C GLY A 170 -9.34 -5.57 -38.57
N SER A 171 -10.28 -5.10 -39.39
CA SER A 171 -11.49 -4.38 -39.02
C SER A 171 -12.45 -5.17 -38.14
N SER A 172 -13.01 -4.48 -37.15
CA SER A 172 -14.45 -4.30 -36.88
C SER A 172 -15.41 -5.51 -36.86
N ARG A 173 -16.31 -5.44 -35.85
CA ARG A 173 -17.77 -5.74 -35.87
C ARG A 173 -18.29 -7.14 -35.44
N ARG A 174 -18.97 -7.13 -34.27
CA ARG A 174 -20.46 -7.12 -34.10
C ARG A 174 -21.18 -8.42 -33.69
N ARG A 175 -21.94 -8.28 -32.57
CA ARG A 175 -23.28 -8.84 -32.21
C ARG A 175 -23.37 -10.33 -31.76
N LYS A 176 -23.96 -10.59 -30.57
CA LYS A 176 -25.38 -11.00 -30.24
C LYS A 176 -25.70 -12.40 -30.80
N THR A 177 -26.28 -13.41 -30.13
CA THR A 177 -27.31 -13.56 -29.07
C THR A 177 -27.24 -15.02 -28.54
N LYS A 178 -27.53 -15.30 -27.27
CA LYS A 178 -28.76 -15.97 -26.76
C LYS A 178 -29.23 -17.21 -27.57
N ASN A 179 -29.03 -18.39 -27.00
CA ASN A 179 -30.10 -19.32 -26.60
C ASN A 179 -29.56 -20.31 -25.56
#